data_AF-A0A3A6Q9P5-F1
#
_entry.id   AF-A0A3A6Q9P5-F1
#
_cell.length_a   1.000
_cell.length_b   1.000
_cell.length_c   1.000
_cell.angle_alpha   90.00
_cell.angle_beta   90.00
_cell.angle_gamma   90.00
#
_symmetry.space_group_name_H-M   'P 1'
#
loop_
_entity.id
_entity.type
_entity.pdbx_description
1 polymer ?
#
loop_
_entity_poly.entity_id
_entity_poly.type
_entity_poly.pdbx_seq_one_letter_code
_entity_poly.pdbx_strand_id
1 'polypeptide(L)'
;MGSKNIGIKKDVYERLKAHKRGDESFSETLDRLIHERESDWRTNAGFLSQHEADDLEAAVEQGFVDLNVAFDEDGTRIDERLSEEP
;
A
#
# COMPACT_ATOMS: atom_id res chain seq x y z
N MET A 1 -21.08 -15.99 13.36
CA MET A 1 -20.98 -15.32 12.05
C MET A 1 -22.25 -15.64 11.27
N GLY A 2 -23.04 -14.65 10.87
CA GLY A 2 -24.27 -14.88 10.12
C GLY A 2 -23.98 -15.05 8.63
N SER A 3 -24.34 -16.19 8.05
CA SER A 3 -24.26 -16.36 6.60
C SER A 3 -25.42 -15.61 5.92
N LYS A 4 -25.11 -14.65 5.05
CA LYS A 4 -26.08 -14.05 4.14
C LYS A 4 -25.94 -14.70 2.76
N ASN A 5 -27.04 -15.20 2.21
CA ASN A 5 -27.06 -15.71 0.85
C ASN A 5 -27.19 -14.54 -0.14
N ILE A 6 -26.19 -14.36 -0.99
CA ILE A 6 -26.20 -13.38 -2.09
C ILE A 6 -26.24 -14.16 -3.41
N GLY A 7 -27.18 -13.81 -4.28
CA GLY A 7 -27.21 -14.32 -5.64
C GLY A 7 -26.16 -13.62 -6.50
N ILE A 8 -25.31 -14.38 -7.18
CA ILE A 8 -24.31 -13.86 -8.12
C ILE A 8 -24.57 -14.38 -9.52
N LYS A 9 -24.17 -13.61 -10.53
CA LYS A 9 -24.23 -14.06 -11.94
C LYS A 9 -23.34 -15.30 -12.12
N LYS A 10 -23.78 -16.24 -12.95
CA LYS A 10 -23.05 -17.48 -13.25
C LYS A 10 -21.60 -17.20 -13.68
N ASP A 11 -21.37 -16.22 -14.54
CA ASP A 11 -20.03 -15.88 -15.01
C ASP A 11 -19.12 -15.36 -13.88
N VAL A 12 -19.70 -14.66 -12.90
CA VAL A 12 -18.99 -14.18 -11.71
C VAL A 12 -18.65 -15.35 -10.79
N TYR A 13 -19.58 -16.30 -10.63
CA TYR A 13 -19.33 -17.53 -9.87
C TYR A 13 -18.18 -18.34 -10.45
N GLU A 14 -18.13 -18.53 -11.77
CA GLU A 14 -17.04 -19.26 -12.42
C GLU A 14 -15.69 -18.54 -12.27
N ARG A 15 -15.67 -17.21 -12.37
CA ARG A 15 -14.45 -16.41 -12.14
C ARG A 15 -13.95 -16.51 -10.70
N LEU A 16 -14.85 -16.47 -9.72
CA LEU A 16 -14.51 -16.68 -8.30
C LEU A 16 -13.95 -18.08 -8.07
N LYS A 17 -14.57 -19.10 -8.67
CA LYS A 17 -14.12 -20.49 -8.59
C LYS A 17 -12.72 -20.67 -9.20
N ALA A 18 -12.41 -19.98 -10.29
CA ALA A 18 -11.07 -19.99 -10.89
C ALA A 18 -10.00 -19.31 -10.02
N HIS A 19 -10.39 -18.36 -9.16
CA HIS A 19 -9.50 -17.69 -8.21
C HIS A 19 -9.37 -18.40 -6.86
N LYS A 20 -10.16 -19.45 -6.62
CA LYS A 20 -10.10 -20.26 -5.41
C LYS A 20 -8.76 -20.99 -5.34
N ARG A 21 -8.04 -20.86 -4.22
CA ARG A 21 -6.76 -21.51 -3.94
C ARG A 21 -6.90 -22.60 -2.88
N GLY A 22 -6.46 -23.82 -3.20
CA GLY A 22 -6.46 -24.94 -2.25
C GLY A 22 -7.85 -25.24 -1.69
N ASP A 23 -7.94 -25.39 -0.37
CA ASP A 23 -9.17 -25.73 0.36
C ASP A 23 -9.97 -24.51 0.86
N GLU A 24 -9.62 -23.29 0.45
CA GLU A 24 -10.31 -22.07 0.94
C GLU A 24 -11.81 -22.06 0.57
N SER A 25 -12.66 -21.60 1.48
CA SER A 25 -14.09 -21.40 1.21
C SER A 25 -14.31 -20.21 0.27
N PHE A 26 -15.48 -20.17 -0.39
CA PHE A 26 -15.83 -19.04 -1.27
C PHE A 26 -15.83 -17.69 -0.53
N SER A 27 -16.23 -17.70 0.74
CA SER A 27 -16.21 -16.49 1.57
C SER A 27 -14.77 -16.03 1.83
N GLU A 28 -13.84 -16.94 2.06
CA GLU A 28 -12.40 -16.62 2.25
C GLU A 28 -11.76 -16.13 0.94
N THR A 29 -12.07 -16.74 -0.21
CA THR A 29 -11.63 -16.21 -1.51
C THR A 29 -12.13 -14.77 -1.72
N LEU A 30 -13.41 -14.52 -1.42
CA LEU A 30 -14.01 -13.20 -1.58
C LEU A 30 -13.37 -12.16 -0.65
N ASP A 31 -13.21 -12.51 0.63
CA ASP A 31 -12.61 -11.64 1.65
C ASP A 31 -11.16 -11.27 1.27
N ARG A 32 -10.37 -12.25 0.83
CA ARG A 32 -9.01 -12.03 0.32
C ARG A 32 -8.99 -11.11 -0.90
N LEU A 33 -9.84 -11.34 -1.89
CA LEU A 33 -9.87 -10.52 -3.10
C LEU A 33 -10.30 -9.08 -2.82
N ILE A 34 -11.16 -8.85 -1.83
CA ILE A 34 -11.55 -7.51 -1.39
C ILE A 34 -10.38 -6.83 -0.65
N HIS A 35 -9.73 -7.51 0.30
CA HIS A 35 -8.57 -6.96 1.00
C HIS A 35 -7.38 -6.66 0.07
N GLU A 36 -7.12 -7.52 -0.92
CA GLU A 36 -6.09 -7.28 -1.94
C GLU A 36 -6.41 -6.05 -2.81
N ARG A 37 -7.69 -5.77 -3.07
CA ARG A 37 -8.16 -4.60 -3.82
C ARG A 37 -8.15 -3.31 -2.99
N GLU A 38 -8.45 -3.39 -1.69
CA GLU A 38 -8.38 -2.26 -0.76
C GLU A 38 -6.94 -1.80 -0.51
N SER A 39 -5.95 -2.71 -0.63
CA SER A 39 -4.53 -2.35 -0.61
C SER A 39 -4.02 -1.69 -1.90
N ASP A 40 -4.84 -1.65 -2.96
CA ASP A 40 -4.48 -0.89 -4.16
C ASP A 40 -4.75 0.60 -3.92
N TRP A 41 -3.70 1.35 -3.61
CA TRP A 41 -3.73 2.80 -3.40
C TRP A 41 -4.39 3.55 -4.58
N ARG A 42 -4.41 2.96 -5.79
CA ARG A 42 -5.10 3.51 -6.96
C ARG A 42 -6.63 3.45 -6.84
N THR A 43 -7.17 2.52 -6.06
CA THR A 43 -8.61 2.44 -5.74
C THR A 43 -9.01 3.51 -4.71
N ASN A 44 -8.06 4.04 -3.93
CA ASN A 44 -8.25 5.17 -3.01
C ASN A 44 -8.07 6.54 -3.68
N ALA A 45 -7.92 6.59 -5.02
CA ALA A 45 -7.89 7.86 -5.74
C ALA A 45 -9.23 8.60 -5.54
N GLY A 46 -9.17 9.75 -4.83
CA GLY A 46 -10.34 10.56 -4.46
C GLY A 46 -10.91 10.29 -3.07
N PHE A 47 -10.27 9.47 -2.23
CA PHE A 47 -10.68 9.28 -0.83
C PHE A 47 -10.31 10.48 0.06
N LEU A 48 -9.17 11.11 -0.20
CA LEU A 48 -8.70 12.26 0.56
C LEU A 48 -9.45 13.52 0.09
N SER A 49 -9.95 14.31 1.04
CA SER A 49 -10.32 15.69 0.79
C SER A 49 -9.09 16.50 0.34
N GLN A 50 -9.30 17.66 -0.26
CA GLN A 50 -8.19 18.52 -0.69
C GLN A 50 -7.23 18.82 0.46
N HIS A 51 -7.75 19.11 1.65
CA HIS A 51 -6.94 19.35 2.84
C HIS A 51 -6.10 18.13 3.25
N GLU A 52 -6.69 16.93 3.26
CA GLU A 52 -5.95 15.71 3.61
C GLU A 52 -4.92 15.34 2.53
N ALA A 53 -5.18 15.70 1.28
CA ALA A 53 -4.20 15.56 0.20
C ALA A 53 -3.03 16.53 0.36
N ASP A 54 -3.31 17.80 0.69
CA ASP A 54 -2.31 18.83 0.94
C ASP A 54 -1.44 18.45 2.17
N ASP A 55 -2.05 17.92 3.23
CA ASP A 55 -1.34 17.43 4.42
C ASP A 55 -0.39 16.26 4.08
N LEU A 56 -0.86 15.32 3.23
CA LEU A 56 -0.05 14.20 2.78
C LEU A 56 1.12 14.67 1.90
N GLU A 57 0.88 15.63 1.00
CA GLU A 57 1.91 16.24 0.16
C GLU A 57 2.99 16.91 1.01
N ALA A 58 2.60 17.73 1.99
CA ALA A 58 3.52 18.38 2.91
C ALA A 58 4.34 17.37 3.75
N ALA A 59 3.71 16.28 4.21
CA ALA A 59 4.41 15.24 4.96
C ALA A 59 5.46 14.50 4.11
N VAL A 60 5.15 14.24 2.84
CA VAL A 60 6.07 13.62 1.89
C VAL A 60 7.24 14.55 1.57
N GLU A 61 6.98 15.83 1.30
CA GLU A 61 8.03 16.83 1.07
C GLU A 61 8.97 16.94 2.27
N GLN A 62 8.42 17.02 3.49
CA GLN A 62 9.23 17.06 4.70
C GLN A 62 10.09 15.80 4.86
N GLY A 63 9.54 14.63 4.59
CA GLY A 63 10.29 13.37 4.62
C GLY A 63 11.48 13.36 3.64
N PHE A 64 11.34 13.96 2.46
CA PHE A 64 12.46 14.10 1.53
C PHE A 64 13.51 15.10 2.00
N VAL A 65 13.11 16.21 2.62
CA VAL A 65 14.04 17.17 3.22
C VAL A 65 14.83 16.51 4.33
N ASP A 66 14.16 15.82 5.25
CA ASP A 66 14.79 15.13 6.38
C ASP A 66 15.77 14.06 5.89
N LEU A 67 15.38 13.32 4.85
CA LEU A 67 16.24 12.32 4.22
C LEU A 67 17.48 12.95 3.57
N ASN A 68 17.32 14.08 2.88
CA ASN A 68 18.44 14.79 2.28
C ASN A 68 19.41 15.31 3.35
N VAL A 69 18.89 15.87 4.44
CA VAL A 69 19.72 16.29 5.59
C VAL A 69 20.48 15.10 6.17
N ALA A 70 19.83 13.97 6.38
CA ALA A 70 20.48 12.76 6.89
C ALA A 70 21.60 12.26 5.94
N PHE A 71 21.37 12.32 4.63
CA PHE A 71 22.39 11.95 3.64
C PHE A 71 23.54 12.95 3.57
N ASP A 72 23.28 14.24 3.75
CA ASP A 72 24.33 15.28 3.81
C ASP A 72 25.19 15.11 5.07
N GLU A 73 24.58 14.81 6.22
CA GLU A 73 25.29 14.50 7.47
C GLU A 73 26.13 13.21 7.35
N ASP A 74 25.58 12.16 6.74
CA ASP A 74 26.30 10.92 6.49
C ASP A 74 27.44 11.10 5.48
N GLY A 75 27.22 11.88 4.43
CA GLY A 75 28.24 12.23 3.43
C GLY A 75 29.40 13.00 4.05
N THR A 76 29.10 14.00 4.88
CA THR A 76 30.11 14.81 5.60
C THR A 76 30.97 13.93 6.52
N ARG A 77 30.35 12.97 7.22
CA ARG A 77 31.07 12.02 8.10
C ARG A 77 31.96 11.04 7.33
N ILE A 78 31.55 10.64 6.13
CA ILE A 78 32.37 9.76 5.28
C ILE A 78 33.57 10.54 4.72
N ASP A 79 33.37 11.79 4.31
CA ASP A 79 34.42 12.66 3.75
C ASP A 79 35.49 13.02 4.79
N GLU A 80 35.09 13.28 6.04
CA GLU A 80 35.99 13.51 7.17
C GLU A 80 36.86 12.27 7.45
N ARG A 81 36.26 11.08 7.49
CA ARG A 81 36.99 9.82 7.70
C ARG A 81 37.97 9.45 6.59
N LEU A 82 37.67 9.82 5.33
CA LEU A 82 38.57 9.60 4.19
C LEU A 82 39.72 10.62 4.15
N SER A 83 39.53 11.80 4.74
CA SER A 83 40.55 12.85 4.84
C SER A 83 41.56 12.61 5.97
N GLU A 84 41.25 11.72 6.91
CA GLU A 84 42.11 11.36 8.05
C GLU A 84 42.99 10.11 7.81
N GLU A 85 42.82 9.37 6.70
CA GLU A 85 43.72 8.27 6.35
C GLU A 85 44.92 8.79 5.50
N PRO A 86 46.17 8.58 5.95
CA PRO A 86 47.40 9.03 5.27
C PRO A 86 47.83 8.17 4.08
#